data_AF-A0A383D3D3-F1
#
_entry.id   AF-A0A383D3D3-F1
#
_cell.length_a   1.000
_cell.length_b   1.000
_cell.length_c   1.000
_cell.angle_alpha   90.00
_cell.angle_beta   90.00
_cell.angle_gamma   90.00
#
_symmetry.space_group_name_H-M   'P 1'
#
loop_
_entity.id
_entity.type
_entity.pdbx_description
1 polymer ?
#
loop_
_entity_poly.entity_id
_entity_poly.type
_entity_poly.pdbx_seq_one_letter_code
_entity_poly.pdbx_strand_id
1 'polypeptide(L)'
;NNGSINSTIMKNNYSFITASIILFSFLSDFHISQAQTSSAYSHLDINNINARFNANGSDFWNSALGTPGFEVPKGSGKHTMFVSSLWLGGLKNDTLHLAAVRYNSNGAEYYPGPIMDSSNYSSAEDLLWDKLWKITKTEVETHKSTWDQPGYTAPADFISWPAHGDVAKGQAADLAPYHDHNSDGNYDPYDGDYPLIKGDMTIYFLRNDDRGPHMGSEGNKMGIEIHGMAYAFDCPS
;
A
#
# COMPACT_ATOMS: atom_id res chain seq x y z
N ASN A 1 94.21 -22.58 -42.58
CA ASN A 1 94.37 -23.02 -41.19
C ASN A 1 93.11 -22.68 -40.42
N ASN A 2 92.48 -23.73 -39.88
CA ASN A 2 91.22 -23.71 -39.14
C ASN A 2 91.27 -22.81 -37.91
N GLY A 3 90.12 -22.21 -37.57
CA GLY A 3 89.92 -21.55 -36.29
C GLY A 3 88.50 -21.01 -36.14
N SER A 4 87.55 -21.89 -35.86
CA SER A 4 86.20 -21.54 -35.40
C SER A 4 86.24 -20.98 -33.98
N ILE A 5 85.55 -19.87 -33.70
CA ILE A 5 85.20 -19.50 -32.31
C ILE A 5 83.76 -18.94 -32.25
N ASN A 6 82.89 -19.83 -31.76
CA ASN A 6 81.56 -19.70 -31.15
C ASN A 6 80.97 -18.30 -30.90
N SER A 7 79.79 -18.06 -31.47
CA SER A 7 78.86 -17.01 -31.02
C SER A 7 77.99 -17.53 -29.86
N THR A 8 78.21 -17.00 -28.66
CA THR A 8 77.32 -17.24 -27.51
C THR A 8 76.06 -16.37 -27.64
N ILE A 9 74.91 -16.98 -27.94
CA ILE A 9 73.61 -16.31 -27.90
C ILE A 9 73.18 -16.21 -26.44
N MET A 10 73.19 -15.00 -25.86
CA MET A 10 72.48 -14.74 -24.60
C MET A 10 70.96 -14.82 -24.86
N LYS A 11 70.31 -15.87 -24.37
CA LYS A 11 68.85 -15.94 -24.27
C LYS A 11 68.41 -15.08 -23.08
N ASN A 12 67.85 -13.91 -23.35
CA ASN A 12 67.12 -13.15 -22.33
C ASN A 12 65.86 -13.93 -21.96
N ASN A 13 65.84 -14.51 -20.77
CA ASN A 13 64.65 -15.10 -20.19
C ASN A 13 63.74 -13.98 -19.67
N TYR A 14 62.77 -13.55 -20.48
CA TYR A 14 61.67 -12.72 -20.02
C TYR A 14 60.65 -13.62 -19.31
N SER A 15 60.64 -13.57 -17.97
CA SER A 15 59.57 -14.18 -17.18
C SER A 15 58.33 -13.28 -17.28
N PHE A 16 57.31 -13.72 -18.00
CA PHE A 16 56.02 -13.06 -18.02
C PHE A 16 55.28 -13.42 -16.73
N ILE A 17 55.30 -12.52 -15.75
CA ILE A 17 54.39 -12.59 -14.60
C ILE A 17 53.01 -12.19 -15.13
N THR A 18 52.14 -13.16 -15.34
CA THR A 18 50.71 -12.89 -15.61
C THR A 18 50.09 -12.33 -14.35
N ALA A 19 49.91 -11.00 -14.30
CA ALA A 19 49.10 -10.35 -13.28
C ALA A 19 47.62 -10.63 -13.59
N SER A 20 47.00 -11.55 -12.87
CA SER A 20 45.55 -11.74 -12.90
C SER A 20 44.89 -10.53 -12.23
N ILE A 21 44.31 -9.64 -13.03
CA ILE A 21 43.43 -8.57 -12.54
C ILE A 21 42.11 -9.24 -12.13
N ILE A 22 41.92 -9.44 -10.81
CA ILE A 22 40.60 -9.80 -10.28
C ILE A 22 39.78 -8.52 -10.25
N LEU A 23 38.94 -8.34 -11.26
CA LEU A 23 37.97 -7.26 -11.32
C LEU A 23 36.81 -7.60 -10.36
N PHE A 24 36.87 -7.12 -9.12
CA PHE A 24 35.70 -7.11 -8.24
C PHE A 24 34.69 -6.13 -8.82
N SER A 25 33.70 -6.65 -9.56
CA SER A 25 32.50 -5.90 -9.89
C SER A 25 31.69 -5.78 -8.60
N PHE A 26 31.80 -4.63 -7.95
CA PHE A 26 30.78 -4.21 -6.98
C PHE A 26 29.51 -3.91 -7.80
N LEU A 27 28.63 -4.90 -7.90
CA LEU A 27 27.22 -4.64 -8.18
C LEU A 27 26.70 -3.88 -6.97
N SER A 28 26.71 -2.54 -7.04
CA SER A 28 25.85 -1.74 -6.19
C SER A 28 24.43 -2.08 -6.61
N ASP A 29 23.68 -2.76 -5.75
CA ASP A 29 22.24 -2.86 -5.89
C ASP A 29 21.69 -1.45 -5.99
N PHE A 30 21.32 -1.06 -7.20
CA PHE A 30 20.65 0.19 -7.45
C PHE A 30 19.22 0.01 -6.92
N HIS A 31 19.05 0.18 -5.62
CA HIS A 31 17.73 0.39 -5.05
C HIS A 31 17.22 1.68 -5.64
N ILE A 32 16.33 1.56 -6.62
CA ILE A 32 15.45 2.67 -7.00
C ILE A 32 14.68 2.98 -5.72
N SER A 33 15.14 3.99 -4.99
CA SER A 33 14.34 4.66 -3.98
C SER A 33 13.15 5.20 -4.74
N GLN A 34 12.03 4.47 -4.67
CA GLN A 34 10.77 5.02 -5.11
C GLN A 34 10.52 6.21 -4.19
N ALA A 35 10.73 7.41 -4.71
CA ALA A 35 10.28 8.61 -4.05
C ALA A 35 8.79 8.38 -3.75
N GLN A 36 8.46 8.26 -2.46
CA GLN A 36 7.09 7.98 -2.04
C GLN A 36 6.25 9.18 -2.50
N THR A 37 5.53 9.02 -3.61
CA THR A 37 4.42 9.90 -3.94
C THR A 37 3.52 9.94 -2.72
N SER A 38 2.97 11.11 -2.37
CA SER A 38 2.03 11.19 -1.26
C SER A 38 0.92 10.17 -1.51
N SER A 39 0.84 9.16 -0.65
CA SER A 39 -0.23 8.16 -0.70
C SER A 39 -1.58 8.87 -0.60
N ALA A 40 -2.59 8.28 -1.24
CA ALA A 40 -3.95 8.76 -1.16
C ALA A 40 -4.41 8.89 0.29
N TYR A 41 -5.28 9.86 0.52
CA TYR A 41 -5.84 10.11 1.84
C TYR A 41 -7.29 10.59 1.71
N SER A 42 -8.06 10.38 2.76
CA SER A 42 -9.42 10.89 2.89
C SER A 42 -9.68 11.33 4.34
N HIS A 43 -10.77 12.06 4.55
CA HIS A 43 -11.13 12.62 5.84
C HIS A 43 -12.48 12.12 6.32
N LEU A 44 -12.50 11.54 7.52
CA LEU A 44 -13.73 11.28 8.26
C LEU A 44 -14.09 12.59 8.97
N ASP A 45 -15.03 13.34 8.41
CA ASP A 45 -15.25 14.75 8.70
C ASP A 45 -16.69 15.11 9.07
N ILE A 46 -17.29 14.30 9.95
CA ILE A 46 -18.66 14.44 10.46
C ILE A 46 -18.66 14.67 11.99
N ASN A 47 -19.77 15.19 12.54
CA ASN A 47 -19.95 15.36 14.00
C ASN A 47 -18.79 16.11 14.70
N ASN A 48 -18.40 17.27 14.17
CA ASN A 48 -17.26 18.08 14.66
C ASN A 48 -15.91 17.33 14.73
N ILE A 49 -15.76 16.20 14.04
CA ILE A 49 -14.48 15.53 13.84
C ILE A 49 -13.96 15.90 12.46
N ASN A 50 -12.64 16.01 12.32
CA ASN A 50 -11.94 15.96 11.06
C ASN A 50 -10.71 15.06 11.25
N ALA A 51 -10.78 13.83 10.75
CA ALA A 51 -9.75 12.83 10.93
C ALA A 51 -9.22 12.31 9.59
N ARG A 52 -7.96 12.60 9.28
CA ARG A 52 -7.26 12.10 8.09
C ARG A 52 -6.92 10.62 8.22
N PHE A 53 -7.24 9.83 7.21
CA PHE A 53 -6.76 8.46 7.03
C PHE A 53 -5.93 8.38 5.75
N ASN A 54 -4.82 7.63 5.77
CA ASN A 54 -3.91 7.52 4.63
C ASN A 54 -3.88 6.08 4.12
N ALA A 55 -3.89 5.84 2.81
CA ALA A 55 -3.95 4.48 2.28
C ALA A 55 -2.73 3.64 2.72
N ASN A 56 -1.56 4.26 2.92
CA ASN A 56 -0.33 3.62 3.41
C ASN A 56 -0.26 3.31 4.93
N GLY A 57 -1.31 3.54 5.70
CA GLY A 57 -1.35 3.15 7.12
C GLY A 57 -0.78 4.13 8.14
N SER A 58 -0.24 5.29 7.75
CA SER A 58 0.09 6.37 8.70
C SER A 58 -1.11 7.28 8.93
N ASP A 59 -2.16 6.75 9.55
CA ASP A 59 -3.39 7.51 9.83
C ASP A 59 -3.10 8.73 10.72
N PHE A 60 -3.92 9.77 10.57
CA PHE A 60 -3.81 11.07 11.23
C PHE A 60 -2.54 11.88 10.93
N TRP A 61 -1.59 11.37 10.16
CA TRP A 61 -0.40 12.14 9.79
C TRP A 61 -0.56 12.81 8.44
N ASN A 62 -0.33 14.12 8.37
CA ASN A 62 -0.15 14.84 7.11
C ASN A 62 1.33 14.93 6.78
N SER A 63 1.82 13.98 6.00
CA SER A 63 3.23 13.88 5.62
C SER A 63 3.72 15.06 4.77
N ALA A 64 2.85 15.66 3.96
CA ALA A 64 3.19 16.80 3.12
C ALA A 64 3.53 18.06 3.92
N LEU A 65 2.91 18.24 5.09
CA LEU A 65 3.10 19.41 5.95
C LEU A 65 3.82 19.10 7.27
N GLY A 66 4.00 17.82 7.60
CA GLY A 66 4.54 17.39 8.90
C GLY A 66 3.61 17.72 10.07
N THR A 67 2.29 17.75 9.85
CA THR A 67 1.29 18.18 10.84
C THR A 67 0.33 17.06 11.23
N PRO A 68 -0.31 17.15 12.42
CA PRO A 68 -1.42 16.26 12.78
C PRO A 68 -2.65 16.51 11.91
N GLY A 69 -3.43 15.46 11.68
CA GLY A 69 -4.63 15.42 10.86
C GLY A 69 -5.85 14.86 11.59
N PHE A 70 -5.76 14.60 12.91
CA PHE A 70 -6.91 14.35 13.76
C PHE A 70 -7.24 15.62 14.54
N GLU A 71 -8.36 16.25 14.19
CA GLU A 71 -8.80 17.53 14.72
C GLU A 71 -10.20 17.41 15.32
N VAL A 72 -10.34 17.83 16.59
CA VAL A 72 -11.62 17.90 17.29
C VAL A 72 -11.59 19.07 18.29
N PRO A 73 -12.53 20.03 18.25
CA PRO A 73 -13.56 20.19 17.22
C PRO A 73 -12.98 20.56 15.85
N LYS A 74 -13.61 20.10 14.77
CA LYS A 74 -13.30 20.45 13.37
C LYS A 74 -13.29 21.97 13.19
N GLY A 75 -12.22 22.49 12.58
CA GLY A 75 -12.01 23.93 12.36
C GLY A 75 -11.46 24.71 13.56
N SER A 76 -11.15 24.06 14.69
CA SER A 76 -10.58 24.73 15.87
C SER A 76 -9.06 24.85 15.84
N GLY A 77 -8.37 24.10 14.97
CA GLY A 77 -6.91 23.95 14.98
C GLY A 77 -6.36 23.12 16.14
N LYS A 78 -7.23 22.48 16.95
CA LYS A 78 -6.82 21.63 18.07
C LYS A 78 -6.74 20.18 17.63
N HIS A 79 -5.61 19.55 17.93
CA HIS A 79 -5.32 18.17 17.56
C HIS A 79 -5.01 17.32 18.78
N THR A 80 -5.56 16.10 18.83
CA THR A 80 -5.35 15.18 19.96
C THR A 80 -4.42 14.02 19.62
N MET A 81 -4.29 13.68 18.32
CA MET A 81 -3.41 12.61 17.84
C MET A 81 -2.57 13.11 16.66
N PHE A 82 -1.28 12.79 16.69
CA PHE A 82 -0.34 13.18 15.63
C PHE A 82 -0.22 12.15 14.52
N VAL A 83 -0.14 10.87 14.89
CA VAL A 83 -0.14 9.73 13.97
C VAL A 83 -0.76 8.53 14.68
N SER A 84 -1.39 7.65 13.92
CA SER A 84 -1.75 6.30 14.31
C SER A 84 -1.25 5.33 13.25
N SER A 85 -0.70 4.21 13.66
CA SER A 85 -0.25 3.14 12.76
C SER A 85 -0.43 1.80 13.44
N LEU A 86 -0.83 0.79 12.67
CA LEU A 86 -1.04 -0.56 13.19
C LEU A 86 0.30 -1.29 13.29
N TRP A 87 0.62 -1.83 14.46
CA TRP A 87 1.78 -2.69 14.64
C TRP A 87 1.33 -4.11 14.89
N LEU A 88 1.89 -5.06 14.15
CA LEU A 88 1.60 -6.48 14.24
C LEU A 88 2.90 -7.26 14.26
N GLY A 89 2.96 -8.28 15.11
CA GLY A 89 4.13 -9.13 15.22
C GLY A 89 3.76 -10.52 15.72
N GLY A 90 4.53 -11.51 15.29
CA GLY A 90 4.33 -12.91 15.66
C GLY A 90 5.55 -13.76 15.33
N LEU A 91 5.57 -14.98 15.88
CA LEU A 91 6.62 -15.95 15.62
C LEU A 91 6.10 -17.03 14.66
N LYS A 92 6.92 -17.38 13.67
CA LYS A 92 6.74 -18.59 12.84
C LYS A 92 8.04 -19.39 12.93
N ASN A 93 7.98 -20.57 13.55
CA ASN A 93 9.15 -21.42 13.80
C ASN A 93 10.32 -20.63 14.44
N ASP A 94 10.04 -19.92 15.53
CA ASP A 94 10.98 -19.04 16.27
C ASP A 94 11.56 -17.86 15.48
N THR A 95 11.15 -17.66 14.23
CA THR A 95 11.51 -16.48 13.44
C THR A 95 10.49 -15.37 13.67
N LEU A 96 10.96 -14.16 13.99
CA LEU A 96 10.12 -12.98 14.15
C LEU A 96 9.63 -12.49 12.78
N HIS A 97 8.32 -12.33 12.67
CA HIS A 97 7.66 -11.56 11.62
C HIS A 97 7.04 -10.32 12.27
N LEU A 98 7.29 -9.14 11.70
CA LEU A 98 6.96 -7.86 12.33
C LEU A 98 6.67 -6.81 11.26
N ALA A 99 5.49 -6.21 11.32
CA ALA A 99 5.14 -4.96 10.66
C ALA A 99 4.92 -3.91 11.75
N ALA A 100 5.89 -3.02 11.97
CA ALA A 100 5.87 -1.96 12.97
C ALA A 100 6.33 -0.60 12.39
N VAL A 101 5.44 0.08 11.66
CA VAL A 101 5.78 1.30 10.95
C VAL A 101 5.75 2.52 11.86
N ARG A 102 6.79 3.35 11.81
CA ARG A 102 6.86 4.62 12.51
C ARG A 102 6.90 5.77 11.50
N TYR A 103 5.82 6.55 11.42
CA TYR A 103 5.66 7.68 10.49
C TYR A 103 5.93 7.38 9.01
N ASN A 104 5.99 6.11 8.58
CA ASN A 104 6.48 5.73 7.25
C ASN A 104 7.81 6.45 6.86
N SER A 105 8.62 6.92 7.83
CA SER A 105 9.77 7.80 7.56
C SER A 105 11.01 7.05 7.12
N ASN A 106 11.08 5.77 7.49
CA ASN A 106 12.18 4.86 7.16
C ASN A 106 11.76 3.85 6.08
N GLY A 107 10.74 4.20 5.30
CA GLY A 107 10.16 3.37 4.25
C GLY A 107 8.84 2.71 4.65
N ALA A 108 8.14 2.24 3.63
CA ALA A 108 6.83 1.63 3.76
C ALA A 108 6.92 0.23 4.38
N GLU A 109 5.85 -0.14 5.09
CA GLU A 109 5.63 -1.52 5.54
C GLU A 109 4.25 -2.01 5.14
N TYR A 110 3.26 -1.13 5.26
CA TYR A 110 1.95 -1.36 4.69
C TYR A 110 1.83 -0.66 3.34
N TYR A 111 1.29 -1.40 2.38
CA TYR A 111 1.02 -0.95 1.03
C TYR A 111 -0.49 -0.96 0.80
N PRO A 112 -1.06 0.04 0.12
CA PRO A 112 -2.47 0.03 -0.25
C PRO A 112 -2.84 -1.20 -1.10
N GLY A 113 -4.03 -1.73 -0.88
CA GLY A 113 -4.59 -2.82 -1.69
C GLY A 113 -4.45 -4.22 -1.08
N PRO A 114 -4.96 -5.22 -1.82
CA PRO A 114 -4.95 -6.61 -1.40
C PRO A 114 -3.57 -7.27 -1.58
N ILE A 115 -3.39 -8.40 -0.90
CA ILE A 115 -2.38 -9.40 -1.22
C ILE A 115 -2.70 -9.98 -2.60
N MET A 116 -1.65 -10.24 -3.37
CA MET A 116 -1.71 -10.94 -4.64
C MET A 116 -0.44 -11.76 -4.84
N ASP A 117 -0.44 -12.62 -5.86
CA ASP A 117 0.76 -13.37 -6.22
C ASP A 117 1.90 -12.41 -6.54
N SER A 118 3.11 -12.74 -6.07
CA SER A 118 4.25 -11.83 -6.12
C SER A 118 4.62 -11.35 -7.53
N SER A 119 4.30 -12.13 -8.57
CA SER A 119 4.51 -11.77 -9.97
C SER A 119 3.53 -10.71 -10.51
N ASN A 120 2.41 -10.48 -9.84
CA ASN A 120 1.38 -9.54 -10.26
C ASN A 120 1.55 -8.15 -9.62
N TYR A 121 2.34 -8.04 -8.55
CA TYR A 121 2.69 -6.74 -8.00
C TYR A 121 3.42 -5.88 -9.02
N SER A 122 2.88 -4.69 -9.28
CA SER A 122 3.43 -3.74 -10.25
C SER A 122 3.07 -2.31 -9.86
N SER A 123 3.78 -1.32 -10.42
CA SER A 123 3.43 0.09 -10.20
C SER A 123 2.03 0.45 -10.72
N ALA A 124 1.50 -0.28 -11.70
CA ALA A 124 0.13 -0.09 -12.18
C ALA A 124 -0.89 -0.55 -11.13
N GLU A 125 -0.65 -1.68 -10.47
CA GLU A 125 -1.47 -2.13 -9.34
C GLU A 125 -1.35 -1.17 -8.14
N ASP A 126 -0.14 -0.68 -7.85
CA ASP A 126 0.06 0.27 -6.75
C ASP A 126 -0.79 1.55 -6.94
N LEU A 127 -0.85 2.06 -8.17
CA LEU A 127 -1.69 3.23 -8.50
C LEU A 127 -3.19 2.93 -8.48
N LEU A 128 -3.58 1.71 -8.85
CA LEU A 128 -4.98 1.28 -8.80
C LEU A 128 -5.47 1.20 -7.35
N TRP A 129 -4.62 0.72 -6.44
CA TRP A 129 -4.98 0.43 -5.06
C TRP A 129 -4.65 1.53 -4.06
N ASP A 130 -3.87 2.56 -4.43
CA ASP A 130 -3.64 3.76 -3.60
C ASP A 130 -4.92 4.61 -3.52
N LYS A 131 -5.91 4.08 -2.81
CA LYS A 131 -7.26 4.63 -2.68
C LYS A 131 -7.85 4.34 -1.30
N LEU A 132 -8.75 5.22 -0.87
CA LEU A 132 -9.72 4.97 0.19
C LEU A 132 -11.12 5.27 -0.36
N TRP A 133 -12.12 4.58 0.16
CA TRP A 133 -13.52 4.77 -0.24
C TRP A 133 -14.26 5.48 0.89
N LYS A 134 -14.75 6.69 0.63
CA LYS A 134 -15.51 7.49 1.59
C LYS A 134 -16.98 7.46 1.23
N ILE A 135 -17.79 6.87 2.10
CA ILE A 135 -19.22 6.70 1.86
C ILE A 135 -20.01 7.21 3.04
N THR A 136 -21.09 7.93 2.74
CA THR A 136 -22.07 8.39 3.71
C THR A 136 -23.32 7.53 3.67
N LYS A 137 -23.99 7.44 4.82
CA LYS A 137 -25.30 6.78 4.91
C LYS A 137 -26.32 7.46 3.99
N THR A 138 -26.25 8.78 3.82
CA THR A 138 -27.13 9.52 2.91
C THR A 138 -26.96 9.07 1.46
N GLU A 139 -25.73 8.82 1.00
CA GLU A 139 -25.49 8.27 -0.35
C GLU A 139 -26.13 6.88 -0.49
N VAL A 140 -25.97 6.02 0.51
CA VAL A 140 -26.57 4.67 0.50
C VAL A 140 -28.10 4.73 0.47
N GLU A 141 -28.72 5.54 1.32
CA GLU A 141 -30.19 5.65 1.35
C GLU A 141 -30.75 6.33 0.09
N THR A 142 -30.01 7.30 -0.48
CA THR A 142 -30.37 7.90 -1.77
C THR A 142 -30.31 6.83 -2.86
N HIS A 143 -29.19 6.12 -2.98
CA HIS A 143 -29.01 5.04 -3.94
C HIS A 143 -30.16 4.02 -3.89
N LYS A 144 -30.46 3.49 -2.70
CA LYS A 144 -31.55 2.53 -2.49
C LYS A 144 -32.92 2.99 -2.98
N SER A 145 -33.15 4.30 -3.03
CA SER A 145 -34.44 4.87 -3.46
C SER A 145 -34.46 5.38 -4.89
N THR A 146 -33.31 5.49 -5.57
CA THR A 146 -33.22 6.17 -6.87
C THR A 146 -32.43 5.42 -7.94
N TRP A 147 -31.79 4.29 -7.64
CA TRP A 147 -30.88 3.63 -8.59
C TRP A 147 -31.54 3.25 -9.93
N ASP A 148 -32.83 2.91 -9.90
CA ASP A 148 -33.64 2.49 -11.04
C ASP A 148 -34.28 3.66 -11.82
N GLN A 149 -34.03 4.90 -11.38
CA GLN A 149 -34.67 6.08 -11.97
C GLN A 149 -33.92 6.54 -13.23
N PRO A 150 -34.64 6.99 -14.28
CA PRO A 150 -34.01 7.52 -15.49
C PRO A 150 -33.05 8.67 -15.20
N GLY A 151 -31.80 8.55 -15.65
CA GLY A 151 -30.77 9.57 -15.47
C GLY A 151 -30.00 9.46 -14.14
N TYR A 152 -30.24 8.42 -13.34
CA TYR A 152 -29.41 8.12 -12.17
C TYR A 152 -27.94 7.92 -12.55
N THR A 153 -27.03 8.31 -11.65
CA THR A 153 -25.60 8.04 -11.76
C THR A 153 -25.08 7.65 -10.38
N ALA A 154 -24.44 6.48 -10.28
CA ALA A 154 -23.89 6.01 -9.03
C ALA A 154 -22.71 6.88 -8.56
N PRO A 155 -22.53 7.10 -7.24
CA PRO A 155 -21.34 7.76 -6.72
C PRO A 155 -20.05 7.07 -7.16
N ALA A 156 -18.97 7.81 -7.36
CA ALA A 156 -17.70 7.26 -7.83
C ALA A 156 -17.16 6.15 -6.92
N ASP A 157 -17.33 6.28 -5.61
CA ASP A 157 -16.91 5.26 -4.64
C ASP A 157 -17.82 4.03 -4.62
N PHE A 158 -19.04 4.12 -5.13
CA PHE A 158 -19.89 2.95 -5.36
C PHE A 158 -19.41 2.22 -6.61
N ILE A 159 -19.20 2.94 -7.72
CA ILE A 159 -18.73 2.36 -9.00
C ILE A 159 -17.40 1.61 -8.82
N SER A 160 -16.51 2.14 -7.99
CA SER A 160 -15.19 1.57 -7.77
C SER A 160 -15.07 0.81 -6.45
N TRP A 161 -16.18 0.49 -5.78
CA TRP A 161 -16.15 -0.25 -4.52
C TRP A 161 -15.46 -1.59 -4.71
N PRO A 162 -14.50 -1.98 -3.84
CA PRO A 162 -13.67 -3.15 -4.07
C PRO A 162 -14.37 -4.38 -3.49
N ALA A 163 -15.58 -4.68 -3.96
CA ALA A 163 -16.35 -5.84 -3.47
C ALA A 163 -15.57 -7.14 -3.68
N HIS A 164 -14.96 -7.28 -4.86
CA HIS A 164 -14.24 -8.47 -5.27
C HIS A 164 -12.82 -8.15 -5.73
N GLY A 165 -11.89 -9.09 -5.48
CA GLY A 165 -10.54 -9.07 -6.02
C GLY A 165 -10.43 -9.86 -7.31
N ASP A 166 -9.31 -9.66 -8.01
CA ASP A 166 -8.93 -10.45 -9.19
C ASP A 166 -8.24 -11.76 -8.75
N VAL A 167 -9.04 -12.84 -8.72
CA VAL A 167 -8.56 -14.18 -8.35
C VAL A 167 -7.47 -14.72 -9.29
N ALA A 168 -7.41 -14.24 -10.55
CA ALA A 168 -6.36 -14.64 -11.47
C ALA A 168 -5.00 -14.01 -11.11
N LYS A 169 -5.01 -12.93 -10.31
CA LYS A 169 -3.81 -12.34 -9.73
C LYS A 169 -3.45 -12.91 -8.37
N GLY A 170 -4.26 -13.81 -7.81
CA GLY A 170 -4.09 -14.33 -6.44
C GLY A 170 -4.72 -13.47 -5.36
N GLN A 171 -5.60 -12.51 -5.72
CA GLN A 171 -6.36 -11.73 -4.74
C GLN A 171 -7.53 -12.56 -4.17
N ALA A 172 -8.00 -12.20 -2.98
CA ALA A 172 -9.20 -12.81 -2.41
C ALA A 172 -10.43 -12.50 -3.28
N ALA A 173 -11.34 -13.47 -3.40
CA ALA A 173 -12.56 -13.31 -4.19
C ALA A 173 -13.50 -12.24 -3.59
N ASP A 174 -13.54 -12.13 -2.26
CA ASP A 174 -14.34 -11.14 -1.54
C ASP A 174 -13.39 -10.23 -0.76
N LEU A 175 -13.46 -8.93 -1.04
CA LEU A 175 -12.61 -7.91 -0.45
C LEU A 175 -13.41 -6.95 0.44
N ALA A 176 -14.57 -6.47 -0.02
CA ALA A 176 -15.38 -5.53 0.76
C ALA A 176 -16.85 -5.96 0.83
N PRO A 177 -17.51 -5.75 1.98
CA PRO A 177 -18.90 -6.16 2.14
C PRO A 177 -19.84 -5.27 1.31
N TYR A 178 -20.83 -5.88 0.68
CA TYR A 178 -21.87 -5.20 -0.09
C TYR A 178 -23.22 -5.92 0.05
N HIS A 179 -24.29 -5.23 -0.31
CA HIS A 179 -25.61 -5.82 -0.46
C HIS A 179 -25.80 -6.18 -1.93
N ASP A 180 -25.98 -7.46 -2.19
CA ASP A 180 -26.34 -8.02 -3.49
C ASP A 180 -27.87 -7.99 -3.63
N HIS A 181 -28.37 -7.08 -4.47
CA HIS A 181 -29.80 -6.83 -4.65
C HIS A 181 -30.46 -7.96 -5.45
N ASN A 182 -29.80 -8.42 -6.52
CA ASN A 182 -30.36 -9.37 -7.47
C ASN A 182 -29.96 -10.84 -7.17
N SER A 183 -29.09 -11.06 -6.18
CA SER A 183 -28.57 -12.35 -5.72
C SER A 183 -27.74 -13.10 -6.79
N ASP A 184 -27.05 -12.38 -7.68
CA ASP A 184 -26.21 -12.97 -8.72
C ASP A 184 -24.74 -13.17 -8.31
N GLY A 185 -24.34 -12.61 -7.16
CA GLY A 185 -22.99 -12.73 -6.58
C GLY A 185 -21.94 -11.80 -7.20
N ASN A 186 -22.31 -10.85 -8.06
CA ASN A 186 -21.43 -9.84 -8.64
C ASN A 186 -21.90 -8.46 -8.24
N TYR A 187 -21.00 -7.68 -7.66
CA TYR A 187 -21.31 -6.29 -7.31
C TYR A 187 -21.47 -5.40 -8.56
N ASP A 188 -22.68 -4.88 -8.79
CA ASP A 188 -22.97 -3.80 -9.74
C ASP A 188 -23.96 -2.77 -9.17
N PRO A 189 -23.55 -1.51 -8.90
CA PRO A 189 -24.47 -0.50 -8.40
C PRO A 189 -25.58 -0.12 -9.40
N TYR A 190 -25.46 -0.42 -10.69
CA TYR A 190 -26.53 -0.18 -11.64
C TYR A 190 -27.63 -1.25 -11.63
N ASP A 191 -27.37 -2.39 -10.98
CA ASP A 191 -28.37 -3.42 -10.68
C ASP A 191 -28.92 -3.31 -9.25
N GLY A 192 -28.62 -2.21 -8.55
CA GLY A 192 -29.15 -1.88 -7.22
C GLY A 192 -28.26 -2.31 -6.05
N ASP A 193 -27.06 -2.82 -6.33
CA ASP A 193 -26.11 -3.20 -5.28
C ASP A 193 -25.50 -1.98 -4.61
N TYR A 194 -25.16 -2.11 -3.32
CA TYR A 194 -24.52 -1.02 -2.61
C TYR A 194 -23.57 -1.47 -1.51
N PRO A 195 -22.55 -0.65 -1.19
CA PRO A 195 -21.63 -0.92 -0.09
C PRO A 195 -22.33 -1.07 1.27
N LEU A 196 -21.96 -2.08 2.04
CA LEU A 196 -22.41 -2.21 3.43
C LEU A 196 -21.45 -1.45 4.34
N ILE A 197 -21.92 -0.35 4.92
CA ILE A 197 -21.10 0.55 5.75
C ILE A 197 -21.57 0.60 7.21
N LYS A 198 -20.72 1.14 8.08
CA LYS A 198 -21.04 1.46 9.47
C LYS A 198 -21.09 2.98 9.67
N GLY A 199 -21.76 3.43 10.73
CA GLY A 199 -21.87 4.87 11.01
C GLY A 199 -22.70 5.63 9.98
N ASP A 200 -22.66 6.96 10.08
CA ASP A 200 -23.27 7.87 9.10
C ASP A 200 -22.25 8.33 8.04
N MET A 201 -20.96 8.18 8.33
CA MET A 201 -19.86 8.31 7.39
C MET A 201 -18.81 7.23 7.67
N THR A 202 -18.32 6.60 6.61
CA THR A 202 -17.30 5.55 6.62
C THR A 202 -16.15 5.93 5.69
N ILE A 203 -14.93 5.59 6.09
CA ILE A 203 -13.79 5.40 5.20
C ILE A 203 -13.42 3.92 5.24
N TYR A 204 -13.42 3.28 4.08
CA TYR A 204 -12.94 1.92 3.89
C TYR A 204 -11.56 1.93 3.21
N PHE A 205 -10.69 1.00 3.60
CA PHE A 205 -9.34 0.86 3.05
C PHE A 205 -8.87 -0.59 3.11
N LEU A 206 -8.07 -0.98 2.12
CA LEU A 206 -7.31 -2.24 2.13
C LEU A 206 -5.83 -1.92 2.21
N ARG A 207 -5.10 -2.70 3.01
CA ARG A 207 -3.64 -2.61 3.13
C ARG A 207 -3.04 -3.99 3.30
N ASN A 208 -1.83 -4.22 2.84
CA ASN A 208 -1.09 -5.47 3.07
C ASN A 208 0.38 -5.21 3.42
N ASP A 209 1.03 -6.21 4.01
CA ASP A 209 2.46 -6.18 4.33
C ASP A 209 3.31 -7.08 3.39
N ASP A 210 2.71 -7.61 2.32
CA ASP A 210 3.39 -8.56 1.42
C ASP A 210 4.04 -7.90 0.20
N ARG A 211 3.50 -6.76 -0.27
CA ARG A 211 3.92 -6.06 -1.50
C ARG A 211 5.41 -5.72 -1.58
N GLY A 212 6.07 -5.40 -0.47
CA GLY A 212 7.46 -4.94 -0.47
C GLY A 212 8.20 -5.30 0.82
N PRO A 213 9.53 -5.18 0.87
CA PRO A 213 10.29 -5.43 2.09
C PRO A 213 9.90 -4.42 3.18
N HIS A 214 9.93 -4.84 4.44
CA HIS A 214 9.67 -3.95 5.56
C HIS A 214 10.92 -3.10 5.85
N MET A 215 10.93 -1.89 5.32
CA MET A 215 12.09 -1.00 5.44
C MET A 215 12.16 -0.30 6.81
N GLY A 216 11.01 -0.13 7.48
CA GLY A 216 10.92 0.59 8.75
C GLY A 216 11.43 -0.20 9.96
N SER A 217 10.89 -1.41 10.15
CA SER A 217 11.22 -2.32 11.25
C SER A 217 12.31 -3.34 10.90
N GLU A 218 12.61 -3.51 9.60
CA GLU A 218 13.50 -4.57 9.10
C GLU A 218 13.02 -5.99 9.46
N GLY A 219 11.74 -6.12 9.85
CA GLY A 219 11.12 -7.38 10.20
C GLY A 219 10.81 -8.25 8.98
N ASN A 220 10.65 -9.55 9.18
CA ASN A 220 10.11 -10.42 8.12
C ASN A 220 8.63 -10.10 7.89
N LYS A 221 8.21 -10.12 6.63
CA LYS A 221 6.80 -9.95 6.22
C LYS A 221 5.92 -11.00 6.88
N MET A 222 4.77 -10.60 7.40
CA MET A 222 3.80 -11.52 8.00
C MET A 222 2.92 -12.20 6.94
N GLY A 223 2.69 -11.54 5.79
CA GLY A 223 1.79 -12.03 4.74
C GLY A 223 0.33 -11.80 5.12
N ILE A 224 0.02 -10.62 5.67
CA ILE A 224 -1.30 -10.24 6.16
C ILE A 224 -1.93 -9.15 5.29
N GLU A 225 -3.25 -9.25 5.18
CA GLU A 225 -4.11 -8.26 4.55
C GLU A 225 -5.05 -7.68 5.61
N ILE A 226 -5.22 -6.37 5.59
CA ILE A 226 -6.02 -5.60 6.54
C ILE A 226 -7.15 -4.94 5.77
N HIS A 227 -8.37 -5.31 6.14
CA HIS A 227 -9.61 -4.67 5.68
C HIS A 227 -10.12 -3.76 6.79
N GLY A 228 -9.97 -2.45 6.60
CA GLY A 228 -10.31 -1.48 7.63
C GLY A 228 -11.54 -0.65 7.27
N MET A 229 -12.40 -0.44 8.26
CA MET A 229 -13.56 0.46 8.17
C MET A 229 -13.53 1.44 9.35
N ALA A 230 -13.11 2.67 9.09
CA ALA A 230 -13.21 3.76 10.06
C ALA A 230 -14.55 4.47 9.88
N TYR A 231 -15.29 4.70 10.97
CA TYR A 231 -16.63 5.29 10.88
C TYR A 231 -16.94 6.22 12.04
N ALA A 232 -17.86 7.15 11.80
CA ALA A 232 -18.40 8.06 12.80
C ALA A 232 -19.91 8.20 12.61
N PHE A 233 -20.60 8.53 13.71
CA PHE A 233 -22.03 8.83 13.74
C PHE A 233 -22.23 10.33 13.83
N ASP A 234 -23.26 10.82 13.15
CA ASP A 234 -23.78 12.17 13.31
C ASP A 234 -24.92 12.13 14.33
N CYS A 235 -24.59 12.41 15.59
CA CYS A 235 -25.59 12.65 16.61
C CYS A 235 -25.85 14.16 16.65
N PRO A 236 -26.95 14.68 16.07
CA PRO A 236 -27.31 16.07 16.27
C PRO A 236 -27.55 16.28 17.78
N SER A 237 -26.67 17.07 18.40
CA SER A 237 -26.78 17.54 19.79
C SER A 237 -27.90 18.55 19.94
#